data_AF-A0A6D2I1L7-F1
#
_entry.id   AF-A0A6D2I1L7-F1
#
_cell.length_a   1.000
_cell.length_b   1.000
_cell.length_c   1.000
_cell.angle_alpha   90.00
_cell.angle_beta   90.00
_cell.angle_gamma   90.00
#
_symmetry.space_group_name_H-M   'P 1'
#
loop_
_entity.id
_entity.type
_entity.pdbx_description
1 polymer ?
#
loop_
_entity_poly.entity_id
_entity_poly.type
_entity_poly.pdbx_seq_one_letter_code
_entity_poly.pdbx_strand_id
1 'polypeptide(L)'
;MDNIVDTMNKAYENFVLASASVLESKESAGGKKCSLTDAALENFREKWELFRVACDQAEVFVDSVKQRIGTECLVDESTGFTTPGNSGQAAATSAATSNIVG
;
A
#
# COMPACT_ATOMS: atom_id res chain seq x y z
N MET A 1 -4.68 6.37 4.53
CA MET A 1 -3.25 6.66 4.37
C MET A 1 -2.69 7.01 5.74
N ASP A 2 -3.16 8.11 6.33
CA ASP A 2 -2.77 8.57 7.68
C ASP A 2 -2.97 7.51 8.76
N ASN A 3 -4.09 6.77 8.71
CA ASN A 3 -4.36 5.70 9.67
C ASN A 3 -3.29 4.57 9.70
N ILE A 4 -2.59 4.29 8.59
CA ILE A 4 -1.57 3.22 8.56
C ILE A 4 -0.29 3.70 9.25
N VAL A 5 0.15 4.91 8.92
CA VAL A 5 1.33 5.53 9.56
C VAL A 5 1.07 5.76 11.04
N ASP A 6 -0.13 6.24 11.41
CA ASP A 6 -0.54 6.40 12.81
C ASP A 6 -0.58 5.08 13.58
N THR A 7 -1.07 4.01 12.94
CA THR A 7 -1.11 2.67 13.54
C THR A 7 0.31 2.15 13.78
N MET A 8 1.21 2.30 12.80
CA MET A 8 2.62 1.93 12.95
C MET A 8 3.31 2.74 14.05
N ASN A 9 3.08 4.05 14.12
CA ASN A 9 3.68 4.90 15.16
C ASN A 9 3.18 4.52 16.56
N LYS A 10 1.88 4.31 16.73
CA LYS A 10 1.32 3.82 18.02
C LYS A 10 1.88 2.46 18.40
N ALA A 11 2.04 1.54 17.44
CA ALA A 11 2.62 0.22 17.72
C ALA A 11 4.09 0.34 18.17
N TYR A 12 4.86 1.23 17.54
CA TYR A 12 6.23 1.54 17.93
C TYR A 12 6.31 2.11 19.36
N GLU A 13 5.49 3.11 19.68
CA GLU A 13 5.44 3.71 21.02
C GLU A 13 5.11 2.65 22.09
N ASN A 14 4.12 1.79 21.84
CA ASN A 14 3.75 0.71 22.75
C ASN A 14 4.88 -0.33 22.94
N PHE A 15 5.60 -0.66 21.87
CA PHE A 15 6.78 -1.53 21.94
C PHE A 15 7.89 -0.92 22.80
N VAL A 16 8.19 0.37 22.63
CA VAL A 16 9.19 1.09 23.43
C VAL A 16 8.77 1.14 24.90
N LEU A 17 7.51 1.43 25.19
CA LEU A 17 6.97 1.42 26.55
C LEU A 17 7.08 0.04 27.22
N ALA A 18 6.74 -1.02 26.48
CA ALA A 18 6.88 -2.38 27.00
C ALA A 18 8.35 -2.76 27.27
N SER A 19 9.28 -2.26 26.45
CA SER A 19 10.73 -2.42 26.66
C SER A 19 11.20 -1.77 27.96
N ALA A 20 10.73 -0.55 28.23
CA ALA A 20 11.03 0.17 29.48
C ALA A 20 10.47 -0.60 30.69
N SER A 21 9.23 -1.07 30.60
CA SER A 21 8.59 -1.87 31.65
C SER A 21 9.39 -3.13 32.02
N VAL A 22 9.99 -3.83 31.03
CA VAL A 22 10.87 -4.97 31.30
C VAL A 22 12.11 -4.56 32.11
N LEU A 23 12.73 -3.42 31.79
CA LEU A 23 13.92 -2.94 32.50
C LEU A 23 13.60 -2.51 33.93
N GLU A 24 12.52 -1.76 34.13
CA GLU A 24 12.03 -1.32 35.44
C GLU A 24 11.64 -2.52 36.32
N SER A 25 10.96 -3.51 35.73
CA SER A 25 10.57 -4.75 36.42
C SER A 25 11.78 -5.55 36.87
N LYS A 26 12.81 -5.64 36.01
CA LYS A 26 14.07 -6.33 36.31
C LYS A 26 14.86 -5.62 37.41
N GLU A 27 14.91 -4.28 37.38
CA GLU A 27 15.54 -3.47 38.42
C GLU A 27 14.83 -3.63 39.77
N SER A 28 13.50 -3.55 39.77
CA SER A 28 12.66 -3.76 40.97
C SER A 28 12.83 -5.16 41.57
N ALA A 29 13.10 -6.16 40.74
CA ALA A 29 13.38 -7.53 41.18
C ALA A 29 14.82 -7.75 41.68
N GLY A 30 15.66 -6.70 41.71
CA GLY A 30 17.07 -6.79 42.10
C GLY A 30 17.88 -7.71 41.19
N GLY A 31 17.54 -7.76 39.90
CA GLY A 31 18.19 -8.63 38.91
C GLY A 31 17.81 -10.12 39.01
N LYS A 32 16.89 -10.49 39.89
CA LYS A 32 16.35 -11.85 39.97
C LYS A 32 15.15 -12.01 39.05
N LYS A 33 15.04 -13.17 38.40
CA LYS A 33 13.83 -13.51 37.65
C LYS A 33 12.68 -13.69 38.63
N CYS A 34 11.61 -12.92 38.45
CA CYS A 34 10.39 -13.00 39.25
C CYS A 34 9.17 -12.89 38.34
N SER A 35 7.99 -13.26 38.86
CA SER A 35 6.72 -13.24 38.11
C SER A 35 6.42 -11.91 37.44
N LEU A 36 6.85 -10.80 38.05
CA LEU A 36 6.65 -9.45 37.53
C LEU A 36 7.52 -9.20 36.27
N THR A 37 8.76 -9.67 36.26
CA THR A 37 9.63 -9.60 35.08
C THR A 37 9.13 -10.52 33.96
N ASP A 38 8.62 -11.72 34.30
CA ASP A 38 8.07 -12.64 33.30
C ASP A 38 6.81 -12.09 32.64
N ALA A 39 5.90 -11.46 33.40
CA ALA A 39 4.72 -10.79 32.85
C ALA A 39 5.10 -9.62 31.93
N ALA A 40 6.10 -8.81 32.31
CA ALA A 40 6.60 -7.72 31.47
C ALA A 40 7.23 -8.25 30.17
N LEU A 41 7.93 -9.39 30.22
CA LEU A 41 8.53 -10.02 29.04
C LEU A 41 7.47 -10.56 28.07
N GLU A 42 6.40 -11.17 28.56
CA GLU A 42 5.29 -11.61 27.69
C GLU A 42 4.58 -10.41 27.05
N ASN A 43 4.35 -9.34 27.80
CA ASN A 43 3.79 -8.10 27.24
C ASN A 43 4.70 -7.49 26.17
N PHE A 44 6.01 -7.44 26.41
CA PHE A 44 6.99 -6.98 25.44
C PHE A 44 6.96 -7.80 24.14
N ARG A 45 6.88 -9.13 24.23
CA ARG A 45 6.76 -10.02 23.07
C ARG A 45 5.49 -9.74 22.27
N GLU A 46 4.36 -9.57 22.95
CA GLU A 46 3.09 -9.22 22.32
C GLU A 46 3.19 -7.88 21.57
N LYS A 47 3.75 -6.84 22.20
CA LYS A 47 3.87 -5.51 21.57
C LYS A 47 4.87 -5.49 20.43
N TRP A 48 5.95 -6.27 20.53
CA TRP A 48 6.88 -6.47 19.43
C TRP A 48 6.19 -7.09 18.20
N GLU A 49 5.37 -8.13 18.41
CA GLU A 49 4.67 -8.78 17.30
C GLU A 49 3.64 -7.86 16.65
N LEU A 50 2.89 -7.07 17.44
CA LEU A 50 1.98 -6.07 16.90
C LEU A 50 2.70 -4.99 16.09
N PHE A 51 3.88 -4.55 16.55
CA PHE A 51 4.71 -3.61 15.80
C PHE A 51 5.18 -4.21 14.48
N ARG A 52 5.63 -5.47 14.47
CA ARG A 52 6.03 -6.19 13.26
C ARG A 52 4.90 -6.26 12.24
N VAL A 53 3.69 -6.62 12.67
CA VAL A 53 2.50 -6.65 11.80
C VAL A 53 2.18 -5.26 11.23
N ALA A 54 2.32 -4.21 12.04
CA ALA A 54 2.11 -2.84 11.56
C ALA A 54 3.16 -2.41 10.52
N CYS A 55 4.41 -2.85 10.67
CA CYS A 55 5.46 -2.66 9.67
C CYS A 55 5.14 -3.41 8.35
N ASP A 56 4.71 -4.67 8.43
CA ASP A 56 4.30 -5.45 7.25
C ASP A 56 3.16 -4.72 6.49
N GLN A 57 2.19 -4.17 7.23
CA GLN A 57 1.09 -3.40 6.65
C GLN A 57 1.55 -2.08 6.01
N ALA A 58 2.54 -1.40 6.61
CA ALA A 58 3.13 -0.20 6.05
C ALA A 58 3.91 -0.50 4.75
N GLU A 59 4.59 -1.65 4.66
CA GLU A 59 5.27 -2.11 3.44
C GLU A 59 4.28 -2.34 2.29
N VAL A 60 3.19 -3.06 2.55
CA VAL A 60 2.10 -3.26 1.58
C VAL A 60 1.54 -1.93 1.08
N PHE A 61 1.40 -0.96 1.99
CA PHE A 61 0.96 0.36 1.62
C PHE A 61 1.96 1.08 0.70
N VAL A 62 3.26 1.02 0.99
CA VAL A 62 4.30 1.57 0.10
C VAL A 62 4.24 0.93 -1.29
N ASP A 63 4.06 -0.38 -1.37
CA ASP A 63 3.94 -1.08 -2.65
C ASP A 63 2.66 -0.70 -3.40
N SER A 64 1.55 -0.48 -2.70
CA SER A 64 0.32 0.05 -3.30
C SER A 64 0.50 1.45 -3.90
N VAL A 65 1.31 2.29 -3.26
CA VAL A 65 1.64 3.64 -3.75
C VAL A 65 2.52 3.54 -5.00
N LYS A 66 3.54 2.66 -4.99
CA LYS A 66 4.36 2.39 -6.17
C LYS A 66 3.53 1.89 -7.35
N GLN A 67 2.62 0.95 -7.13
CA GLN A 67 1.72 0.45 -8.18
C GLN A 67 0.84 1.55 -8.75
N ARG A 68 0.29 2.44 -7.91
CA ARG A 68 -0.54 3.56 -8.39
C ARG A 68 0.24 4.47 -9.34
N ILE A 69 1.46 4.85 -8.96
CA ILE A 69 2.35 5.67 -9.79
C ILE A 69 2.75 4.92 -11.07
N GLY A 70 3.09 3.63 -10.97
CA GLY A 70 3.46 2.80 -12.12
C GLY A 70 2.30 2.58 -13.10
N THR A 71 1.06 2.48 -12.60
CA THR A 71 -0.15 2.31 -13.42
C THR A 71 -0.54 3.61 -14.12
N GLU A 72 -0.29 4.76 -13.48
CA GLU A 72 -0.49 6.09 -14.09
C GLU A 72 0.51 6.39 -15.23
N CYS A 73 1.57 5.57 -15.37
CA CYS A 73 2.59 5.65 -16.42
C CYS A 73 2.40 4.60 -17.55
N LEU A 74 1.33 3.79 -17.52
CA LEU A 74 0.99 2.84 -18.58
C LEU A 74 -0.24 3.29 -19.38
N VAL A 75 -0.28 4.57 -19.77
CA VAL A 75 -0.99 4.91 -21.01
C VAL A 75 -0.09 4.44 -22.14
N ASP A 76 -0.37 3.23 -22.62
CA ASP A 76 0.18 2.65 -23.83
C ASP A 76 0.07 3.66 -24.99
N GLU A 77 1.21 4.14 -25.47
CA GLU A 77 1.33 4.98 -26.68
C GLU A 77 1.15 4.13 -27.95
N SER A 78 0.25 3.14 -27.94
CA SER A 78 0.03 2.28 -29.10
C SER A 78 -1.36 1.67 -29.23
N THR A 79 -2.46 2.41 -29.03
CA THR A 79 -3.65 2.31 -29.91
C THR A 79 -4.62 3.49 -29.68
N GLY A 80 -4.64 4.43 -30.62
CA GLY A 80 -5.89 5.07 -31.08
C GLY A 80 -6.45 6.25 -30.26
N PHE A 81 -5.76 7.39 -30.27
CA PHE A 81 -6.43 8.68 -30.02
C PHE A 81 -7.30 9.03 -31.23
N THR A 82 -8.55 8.57 -31.29
CA THR A 82 -9.53 9.18 -32.20
C THR A 82 -9.96 10.51 -31.61
N THR A 83 -9.33 11.59 -32.09
CA THR A 83 -9.77 12.97 -31.85
C THR A 83 -11.25 13.15 -32.19
N PRO A 84 -12.06 13.87 -31.41
CA PRO A 84 -13.34 14.38 -31.87
C PRO A 84 -13.08 15.60 -32.77
N GLY A 85 -12.70 15.35 -34.02
CA GLY A 85 -12.40 16.36 -35.03
C GLY A 85 -13.42 16.31 -36.16
N ASN A 86 -14.46 17.14 -36.06
CA ASN A 86 -15.39 17.50 -37.12
C ASN A 86 -14.70 17.62 -38.49
N SER A 87 -15.03 16.73 -39.43
CA SER A 87 -14.68 16.85 -40.84
C SER A 87 -15.91 16.46 -41.68
N GLY A 88 -16.87 17.37 -41.78
CA GLY A 88 -17.90 17.30 -42.80
C GLY A 88 -17.35 17.62 -44.19
N GLN A 89 -17.80 16.86 -45.20
CA GLN A 89 -17.89 17.20 -46.63
C GLN A 89 -16.56 17.48 -47.38
N ALA A 90 -16.31 17.05 -48.62
CA ALA A 90 -17.14 16.52 -49.69
C ALA A 90 -16.26 15.89 -50.80
N ALA A 91 -16.92 15.08 -51.65
CA ALA A 91 -16.70 14.89 -53.10
C ALA A 91 -15.38 14.20 -53.58
N ALA A 92 -15.34 13.36 -54.62
CA ALA A 92 -16.34 12.78 -55.52
C ALA A 92 -15.65 11.70 -56.42
N THR A 93 -16.46 10.80 -56.99
CA THR A 93 -16.29 10.04 -58.27
C THR A 93 -15.15 8.99 -58.36
N SER A 94 -15.31 7.79 -58.94
CA SER A 94 -16.24 7.28 -59.95
C SER A 94 -16.33 5.73 -60.00
N ALA A 95 -17.56 5.23 -60.21
CA ALA A 95 -18.02 4.18 -61.13
C ALA A 95 -17.34 2.79 -61.22
N ALA A 96 -18.11 1.73 -60.94
CA ALA A 96 -18.51 0.71 -61.91
C ALA A 96 -19.62 -0.19 -61.32
N THR A 97 -20.87 0.04 -61.74
CA THR A 97 -22.03 -0.83 -61.47
C THR A 97 -22.15 -1.82 -62.63
N SER A 98 -22.22 -3.12 -62.34
CA SER A 98 -22.68 -4.12 -63.31
C SER A 98 -23.77 -4.96 -62.67
N ASN A 99 -25.02 -4.67 -63.05
CA ASN A 99 -26.13 -5.61 -62.96
C ASN A 99 -27.15 -5.21 -64.03
N ILE A 100 -27.33 -6.04 -65.07
CA ILE A 100 -28.46 -5.95 -65.99
C ILE A 100 -29.06 -7.36 -66.13
N VAL A 101 -30.32 -7.45 -65.74
CA VAL A 101 -31.31 -8.45 -66.14
C VAL A 101 -31.85 -8.05 -67.51
N GLY A 102 -31.94 -9.02 -68.41
CA GLY A 102 -32.66 -8.99 -69.68
C GLY A 102 -32.99 -10.40 -70.08
#